data_AF-A0AAV3T7G1-F1
#
_entry.id   AF-A0AAV3T7G1-F1
#
_cell.length_a   1.000
_cell.length_b   1.000
_cell.length_c   1.000
_cell.angle_alpha   90.00
_cell.angle_beta   90.00
_cell.angle_gamma   90.00
#
_symmetry.space_group_name_H-M   'P 1'
#
loop_
_entity.id
_entity.type
_entity.pdbx_description
1 polymer ?
#
loop_
_entity_poly.entity_id
_entity_poly.type
_entity_poly.pdbx_seq_one_letter_code
_entity_poly.pdbx_strand_id
1 'polypeptide(L)'
;MTSEDPNADDQPLPGVPETADDEDADEQSSSSPRSASPREDAASVPSVDGAGVERPATESGTVPADQVGPEDDTDAGDAASDGVTPDESGDDCGCSSCGCDDGGGERAVADGGATPANVSPDGQLVNVEFTDPAEGVSQEIDGEGSDPPDRRVQLPEGADLETPGYEIRSAMNDIETPDEKTWFMELDEAVIDEGRCIQCGTCVAACPSDSIGIGDDDLPELVKMCTGCSLCWDFCPRGGLRYERQWKITGGDDNVSGAGDPITEFSARVEDDWREGSQDGGVVTSVLIHLLEAGEIDGALIATESDEEAWKAESFLATTPEELIENTGTIYNQTMALGNLGLDQWEHKLPDEDPEDLSLALVGTPCEIEGIRALQDFEWDYQSQDAGVRAIDYTVALMCTKNFNYYSLMGEQLEEERGISPDEIGKMDVLDGEMRVYDHDGESLLIEDVENFHDAALKGCDECADFTGYCADLTVGSVGSSDEFSSVIVRTETGLDAWKLTEPDLEYHDLEDRGAVGGLQSWDKKKAFDSLERPFDPDAPRFIDYTDHAEQYGTEMNPHDAGH
;
A
#
# COMPACT_ATOMS: atom_id res chain seq x y z
N MET A 1 15.62 47.25 30.56
CA MET A 1 16.67 48.14 31.11
C MET A 1 17.37 47.31 32.19
N THR A 2 18.59 46.79 32.10
CA THR A 2 19.83 46.98 31.30
C THR A 2 20.63 45.70 31.58
N SER A 3 20.84 44.81 30.60
CA SER A 3 22.07 44.64 29.79
C SER A 3 23.31 44.16 30.55
N GLU A 4 23.96 43.15 29.96
CA GLU A 4 25.39 42.75 30.00
C GLU A 4 25.76 41.45 30.75
N ASP A 5 25.96 40.39 29.94
CA ASP A 5 26.98 39.33 30.09
C ASP A 5 28.35 39.89 29.58
N PRO A 6 29.55 39.34 29.91
CA PRO A 6 29.89 37.91 29.69
C PRO A 6 30.93 37.23 30.64
N ASN A 7 30.88 35.90 30.64
CA ASN A 7 31.96 34.88 30.78
C ASN A 7 33.07 35.01 31.85
N ALA A 8 33.13 34.01 32.75
CA ALA A 8 34.20 33.01 32.88
C ALA A 8 34.16 32.35 34.27
N ASP A 9 34.01 31.02 34.34
CA ASP A 9 34.89 30.17 35.17
C ASP A 9 34.61 28.67 34.94
N ASP A 10 35.72 27.96 34.91
CA ASP A 10 36.00 26.64 34.35
C ASP A 10 36.20 25.63 35.51
N GLN A 11 35.54 24.47 35.48
CA GLN A 11 35.99 23.26 36.20
C GLN A 11 35.69 21.99 35.40
N PRO A 12 36.68 21.08 35.19
CA PRO A 12 36.57 19.94 34.30
C PRO A 12 36.10 18.64 34.98
N LEU A 13 35.39 17.81 34.19
CA LEU A 13 35.02 16.41 34.47
C LEU A 13 36.18 15.45 34.14
N PRO A 14 36.30 14.28 34.80
CA PRO A 14 37.42 13.36 34.61
C PRO A 14 37.19 12.28 33.53
N GLY A 15 38.10 12.25 32.54
CA GLY A 15 38.96 11.10 32.20
C GLY A 15 38.35 9.86 31.51
N VAL A 16 38.52 9.78 30.19
CA VAL A 16 38.57 8.54 29.38
C VAL A 16 40.03 8.35 28.92
N PRO A 17 40.66 7.16 29.01
CA PRO A 17 42.03 6.97 28.53
C PRO A 17 42.07 6.67 27.03
N GLU A 18 42.83 7.49 26.30
CA GLU A 18 43.26 7.25 24.92
C GLU A 18 44.36 6.18 24.86
N THR A 19 44.25 5.24 23.92
CA THR A 19 45.32 4.29 23.57
C THR A 19 46.18 4.85 22.45
N ALA A 20 47.48 4.87 22.68
CA ALA A 20 48.52 5.37 21.81
C ALA A 20 48.90 4.38 20.69
N ASP A 21 49.26 4.96 19.54
CA ASP A 21 50.05 4.37 18.46
C ASP A 21 51.45 3.96 18.93
N ASP A 22 51.98 2.87 18.37
CA ASP A 22 53.42 2.73 18.13
C ASP A 22 53.69 1.78 16.95
N GLU A 23 54.59 2.22 16.07
CA GLU A 23 55.05 1.57 14.85
C GLU A 23 56.18 0.53 15.11
N ASP A 24 56.41 -0.29 14.07
CA ASP A 24 57.67 -0.89 13.62
C ASP A 24 58.13 -2.33 14.00
N ALA A 25 58.36 -3.07 12.89
CA ALA A 25 59.53 -3.89 12.56
C ALA A 25 59.68 -5.38 13.03
N ASP A 26 59.38 -6.27 12.08
CA ASP A 26 60.29 -7.20 11.39
C ASP A 26 60.81 -8.54 12.00
N GLU A 27 60.91 -9.50 11.07
CA GLU A 27 61.75 -10.72 10.99
C GLU A 27 61.35 -12.10 11.61
N GLN A 28 61.08 -13.03 10.65
CA GLN A 28 61.64 -14.40 10.50
C GLN A 28 61.16 -15.53 11.46
N SER A 29 60.89 -16.79 11.09
CA SER A 29 61.11 -17.58 9.86
C SER A 29 60.48 -19.00 9.99
N SER A 30 60.15 -19.62 8.85
CA SER A 30 60.27 -21.07 8.50
C SER A 30 59.46 -22.12 9.27
N SER A 31 58.89 -23.20 8.69
CA SER A 31 58.83 -23.76 7.34
C SER A 31 57.94 -25.03 7.33
N SER A 32 56.96 -25.10 6.40
CA SER A 32 56.61 -26.18 5.41
C SER A 32 56.59 -27.70 5.79
N PRO A 33 56.12 -28.66 4.93
CA PRO A 33 55.32 -28.63 3.68
C PRO A 33 54.24 -29.75 3.53
N ARG A 34 53.44 -29.70 2.43
CA ARG A 34 53.13 -30.76 1.40
C ARG A 34 51.84 -30.42 0.63
N SER A 35 51.84 -29.93 -0.61
CA SER A 35 52.09 -30.56 -1.94
C SER A 35 50.96 -31.48 -2.48
N ALA A 36 50.23 -31.03 -3.51
CA ALA A 36 50.13 -31.62 -4.88
C ALA A 36 48.76 -31.36 -5.58
N SER A 37 48.80 -30.62 -6.70
CA SER A 37 47.77 -30.49 -7.77
C SER A 37 47.72 -31.76 -8.69
N PRO A 38 47.04 -31.87 -9.87
CA PRO A 38 46.31 -30.89 -10.72
C PRO A 38 45.09 -31.41 -11.58
N ARG A 39 44.58 -30.53 -12.48
CA ARG A 39 43.92 -30.70 -13.84
C ARG A 39 42.46 -30.23 -13.90
N GLU A 40 42.08 -29.15 -14.60
CA GLU A 40 42.11 -28.76 -16.04
C GLU A 40 41.16 -29.55 -16.96
N ASP A 41 40.17 -28.85 -17.53
CA ASP A 41 39.72 -28.82 -18.96
C ASP A 41 38.49 -27.86 -19.02
N ALA A 42 38.58 -26.60 -19.46
CA ALA A 42 38.83 -26.03 -20.79
C ALA A 42 37.60 -26.03 -21.74
N ALA A 43 37.02 -24.85 -21.96
CA ALA A 43 36.50 -24.43 -23.27
C ALA A 43 36.53 -22.88 -23.36
N SER A 44 37.38 -22.38 -24.25
CA SER A 44 37.62 -20.96 -24.56
C SER A 44 37.06 -20.63 -25.94
N VAL A 45 36.45 -19.46 -26.15
CA VAL A 45 36.51 -18.66 -27.42
C VAL A 45 36.01 -17.20 -27.17
N PRO A 46 36.27 -16.19 -28.02
CA PRO A 46 37.42 -15.28 -27.95
C PRO A 46 37.06 -13.78 -27.79
N SER A 47 38.06 -12.99 -27.43
CA SER A 47 38.05 -11.52 -27.55
C SER A 47 38.11 -11.09 -29.02
N VAL A 48 37.31 -10.08 -29.39
CA VAL A 48 37.37 -9.40 -30.69
C VAL A 48 37.63 -7.92 -30.47
N ASP A 49 38.82 -7.50 -30.88
CA ASP A 49 39.19 -6.10 -31.09
C ASP A 49 38.54 -5.53 -32.36
N GLY A 50 38.00 -4.31 -32.25
CA GLY A 50 38.04 -3.31 -33.31
C GLY A 50 36.81 -3.17 -34.21
N ALA A 51 35.92 -2.25 -33.85
CA ALA A 51 35.20 -1.40 -34.81
C ALA A 51 34.93 -0.04 -34.16
N GLY A 52 35.32 1.02 -34.87
CA GLY A 52 35.43 2.38 -34.37
C GLY A 52 34.10 3.03 -33.98
N VAL A 53 34.18 3.73 -32.85
CA VAL A 53 33.20 4.70 -32.38
C VAL A 53 33.40 6.00 -33.19
N GLU A 54 32.40 6.39 -34.00
CA GLU A 54 32.22 7.78 -34.43
C GLU A 54 31.08 8.40 -33.62
N ARG A 55 31.45 9.23 -32.64
CA ARG A 55 30.53 10.15 -31.94
C ARG A 55 30.49 11.46 -32.74
N PRO A 56 29.33 11.97 -33.16
CA PRO A 56 29.21 13.39 -33.45
C PRO A 56 29.15 14.17 -32.13
N ALA A 57 29.83 15.30 -32.15
CA ALA A 57 30.06 16.18 -31.03
C ALA A 57 28.77 16.84 -30.51
N THR A 58 28.80 17.10 -29.21
CA THR A 58 28.01 18.12 -28.50
C THR A 58 28.04 19.46 -29.24
N GLU A 59 26.88 19.97 -29.64
CA GLU A 59 26.68 21.41 -29.82
C GLU A 59 25.92 21.97 -28.62
N SER A 60 26.61 22.83 -27.89
CA SER A 60 26.05 23.74 -26.91
C SER A 60 25.35 24.86 -27.67
N GLY A 61 24.03 24.96 -27.52
CA GLY A 61 23.20 26.02 -28.13
C GLY A 61 22.39 26.72 -27.06
N THR A 62 22.97 27.77 -26.48
CA THR A 62 22.28 28.73 -25.60
C THR A 62 21.21 29.46 -26.41
N VAL A 63 19.96 29.45 -25.95
CA VAL A 63 18.88 30.25 -26.57
C VAL A 63 19.11 31.74 -26.26
N PRO A 64 19.18 32.64 -27.26
CA PRO A 64 19.32 34.07 -27.02
C PRO A 64 17.99 34.68 -26.54
N ALA A 65 18.06 35.38 -25.41
CA ALA A 65 17.02 36.30 -24.94
C ALA A 65 17.06 37.57 -25.81
N ASP A 66 16.24 37.64 -26.86
CA ASP A 66 15.95 38.87 -27.62
C ASP A 66 14.69 38.69 -28.48
N GLN A 67 13.51 38.47 -27.86
CA GLN A 67 12.20 38.73 -28.49
C GLN A 67 11.16 39.26 -27.48
N VAL A 68 11.57 40.20 -26.63
CA VAL A 68 10.64 41.05 -25.87
C VAL A 68 10.45 42.35 -26.64
N GLY A 69 9.20 42.64 -27.01
CA GLY A 69 8.75 43.92 -27.58
C GLY A 69 7.33 44.22 -27.09
N PRO A 70 6.93 45.50 -27.02
CA PRO A 70 6.49 46.08 -25.75
C PRO A 70 4.98 46.31 -25.57
N GLU A 71 4.69 46.61 -24.31
CA GLU A 71 3.53 47.10 -23.58
C GLU A 71 2.56 48.04 -24.30
N ASP A 72 1.28 47.99 -23.89
CA ASP A 72 0.48 49.19 -23.62
C ASP A 72 -0.47 48.93 -22.44
N ASP A 73 -0.17 49.61 -21.34
CA ASP A 73 -0.97 49.82 -20.14
C ASP A 73 -2.12 50.81 -20.40
N THR A 74 -3.21 50.66 -19.64
CA THR A 74 -4.08 51.71 -19.03
C THR A 74 -5.38 51.05 -18.58
N ASP A 75 -6.02 51.35 -17.46
CA ASP A 75 -5.73 52.11 -16.25
C ASP A 75 -6.85 51.72 -15.26
N ALA A 76 -6.59 51.92 -13.98
CA ALA A 76 -7.41 51.54 -12.83
C ALA A 76 -8.74 52.32 -12.69
N GLY A 77 -9.61 51.83 -11.81
CA GLY A 77 -10.78 52.57 -11.34
C GLY A 77 -11.62 51.84 -10.28
N ASP A 78 -11.18 51.95 -9.03
CA ASP A 78 -11.95 51.71 -7.80
C ASP A 78 -13.38 52.29 -7.81
N ALA A 79 -14.32 51.62 -7.14
CA ALA A 79 -14.95 52.12 -5.91
C ALA A 79 -16.15 51.28 -5.44
N ALA A 80 -16.26 51.20 -4.12
CA ALA A 80 -17.11 50.34 -3.31
C ALA A 80 -18.55 50.84 -3.07
N SER A 81 -19.31 49.93 -2.45
CA SER A 81 -20.23 50.10 -1.31
C SER A 81 -21.76 50.23 -1.54
N ASP A 82 -22.43 49.36 -0.78
CA ASP A 82 -23.71 49.49 -0.06
C ASP A 82 -25.04 49.45 -0.82
N GLY A 83 -25.68 48.27 -0.71
CA GLY A 83 -26.88 48.13 0.14
C GLY A 83 -28.25 48.26 -0.54
N VAL A 84 -29.19 47.47 0.01
CA VAL A 84 -30.67 47.55 -0.08
C VAL A 84 -31.33 46.50 -0.99
N THR A 85 -31.90 45.48 -0.34
CA THR A 85 -33.05 44.67 -0.79
C THR A 85 -34.37 45.44 -0.53
N PRO A 86 -35.56 44.87 -0.84
CA PRO A 86 -36.11 44.47 -2.13
C PRO A 86 -37.47 45.20 -2.37
N ASP A 87 -37.98 45.29 -3.61
CA ASP A 87 -39.44 45.19 -3.87
C ASP A 87 -39.82 45.19 -5.36
N GLU A 88 -40.72 44.26 -5.65
CA GLU A 88 -41.83 44.23 -6.61
C GLU A 88 -41.85 45.08 -7.90
N SER A 89 -42.23 44.34 -8.96
CA SER A 89 -43.09 44.72 -10.10
C SER A 89 -42.47 45.43 -11.30
N GLY A 90 -42.75 44.86 -12.48
CA GLY A 90 -42.68 45.58 -13.75
C GLY A 90 -42.20 44.73 -14.91
N ASP A 91 -43.14 44.06 -15.58
CA ASP A 91 -43.06 43.67 -16.98
C ASP A 91 -42.42 44.78 -17.84
N ASP A 92 -41.39 44.45 -18.64
CA ASP A 92 -41.30 44.74 -20.08
C ASP A 92 -39.95 44.25 -20.63
N CYS A 93 -39.95 43.08 -21.29
CA CYS A 93 -38.87 42.72 -22.22
C CYS A 93 -39.52 42.17 -23.49
N GLY A 94 -39.94 43.09 -24.36
CA GLY A 94 -40.42 42.81 -25.71
C GLY A 94 -39.32 42.26 -26.62
N CYS A 95 -39.22 40.94 -26.74
CA CYS A 95 -38.53 40.29 -27.87
C CYS A 95 -39.45 40.22 -29.09
N SER A 96 -39.50 41.30 -29.87
CA SER A 96 -40.12 41.30 -31.21
C SER A 96 -39.10 40.95 -32.29
N SER A 97 -38.71 39.68 -32.40
CA SER A 97 -38.17 39.12 -33.66
C SER A 97 -38.00 37.59 -33.64
N CYS A 98 -39.01 36.84 -33.19
CA CYS A 98 -39.10 35.42 -33.49
C CYS A 98 -40.53 35.16 -33.96
N GLY A 99 -40.71 35.01 -35.28
CA GLY A 99 -41.98 34.63 -35.85
C GLY A 99 -42.29 33.18 -35.47
N CYS A 100 -43.17 33.00 -34.51
CA CYS A 100 -43.86 31.73 -34.29
C CYS A 100 -45.35 32.00 -34.48
N ASP A 101 -45.86 31.40 -35.55
CA ASP A 101 -47.23 31.43 -36.02
C ASP A 101 -48.16 30.82 -34.94
N ASP A 102 -49.16 31.57 -34.48
CA ASP A 102 -50.28 31.09 -33.69
C ASP A 102 -51.15 30.16 -34.56
N GLY A 103 -50.92 28.85 -34.44
CA GLY A 103 -51.60 27.89 -35.31
C GLY A 103 -51.57 26.44 -34.82
N GLY A 104 -52.36 26.13 -33.80
CA GLY A 104 -52.75 24.75 -33.47
C GLY A 104 -52.23 24.25 -32.13
N GLY A 105 -53.15 23.93 -31.23
CA GLY A 105 -52.81 23.32 -29.94
C GLY A 105 -52.22 21.92 -30.13
N GLU A 106 -50.91 21.82 -30.01
CA GLU A 106 -50.21 20.55 -29.79
C GLU A 106 -49.64 20.57 -28.38
N ARG A 107 -50.15 19.66 -27.55
CA ARG A 107 -49.67 19.40 -26.20
C ARG A 107 -48.23 18.91 -26.33
N ALA A 108 -47.27 19.56 -25.66
CA ALA A 108 -45.92 19.03 -25.58
C ALA A 108 -46.00 17.67 -24.85
N VAL A 109 -45.73 16.59 -25.58
CA VAL A 109 -45.63 15.23 -25.04
C VAL A 109 -44.15 14.90 -25.02
N ALA A 110 -43.62 14.56 -23.85
CA ALA A 110 -42.28 13.99 -23.74
C ALA A 110 -42.24 12.66 -24.49
N ASP A 111 -41.16 12.41 -25.22
CA ASP A 111 -40.92 11.23 -26.06
C ASP A 111 -40.98 9.88 -25.31
N GLY A 112 -40.94 9.89 -23.98
CA GLY A 112 -41.04 8.71 -23.12
C GLY A 112 -42.43 8.39 -22.53
N GLY A 113 -43.50 9.08 -22.90
CA GLY A 113 -44.88 8.74 -22.47
C GLY A 113 -45.23 8.96 -20.99
N ALA A 114 -44.28 9.36 -20.14
CA ALA A 114 -44.55 9.83 -18.79
C ALA A 114 -44.80 11.35 -18.77
N THR A 115 -45.91 11.77 -18.14
CA THR A 115 -46.14 13.20 -17.85
C THR A 115 -45.44 13.53 -16.54
N PRO A 116 -44.54 14.54 -16.49
CA PRO A 116 -43.93 14.97 -15.24
C PRO A 116 -45.01 15.32 -14.21
N ALA A 117 -44.95 14.71 -13.02
CA ALA A 117 -45.96 14.88 -11.98
C ALA A 117 -46.08 16.32 -11.45
N ASN A 118 -45.04 17.13 -11.70
CA ASN A 118 -44.91 18.51 -11.27
C ASN A 118 -45.28 19.53 -12.35
N VAL A 119 -45.99 19.12 -13.40
CA VAL A 119 -46.42 20.02 -14.49
C VAL A 119 -47.93 20.02 -14.59
N SER A 120 -48.53 21.20 -14.38
CA SER A 120 -49.96 21.41 -14.57
C SER A 120 -50.38 21.22 -16.04
N PRO A 121 -51.67 20.98 -16.32
CA PRO A 121 -52.17 20.86 -17.69
C PRO A 121 -51.89 22.09 -18.60
N ASP A 122 -51.64 23.24 -17.99
CA ASP A 122 -51.29 24.52 -18.59
C ASP A 122 -49.76 24.77 -18.68
N GLY A 123 -48.93 23.80 -18.30
CA GLY A 123 -47.48 23.83 -18.49
C GLY A 123 -46.70 24.56 -17.40
N GLN A 124 -47.37 24.95 -16.30
CA GLN A 124 -46.70 25.56 -15.15
C GLN A 124 -46.17 24.51 -14.19
N LEU A 125 -44.95 24.73 -13.69
CA LEU A 125 -44.32 23.91 -12.64
C LEU A 125 -45.07 24.11 -11.32
N VAL A 126 -45.45 23.00 -10.68
CA VAL A 126 -46.04 22.97 -9.34
C VAL A 126 -45.09 22.26 -8.38
N ASN A 127 -45.07 22.70 -7.13
CA ASN A 127 -44.30 22.03 -6.09
C ASN A 127 -44.84 20.60 -5.88
N VAL A 128 -43.93 19.64 -5.75
CA VAL A 128 -44.26 18.25 -5.41
C VAL A 128 -44.15 18.10 -3.91
N GLU A 129 -45.19 17.58 -3.27
CA GLU A 129 -45.09 17.11 -1.90
C GLU A 129 -44.42 15.74 -1.92
N PHE A 130 -43.22 15.65 -1.34
CA PHE A 130 -42.54 14.38 -1.12
C PHE A 130 -43.18 13.70 0.07
N THR A 131 -43.57 12.44 -0.09
CA THR A 131 -43.95 11.60 1.03
C THR A 131 -42.68 11.18 1.75
N ASP A 132 -42.60 11.40 3.06
CA ASP A 132 -41.50 10.90 3.86
C ASP A 132 -41.39 9.37 3.73
N PRO A 133 -40.18 8.80 3.56
CA PRO A 133 -40.00 7.36 3.43
C PRO A 133 -40.47 6.64 4.70
N ALA A 134 -41.10 5.47 4.53
CA ALA A 134 -41.54 4.67 5.67
C ALA A 134 -40.32 4.08 6.39
N GLU A 135 -40.12 4.42 7.66
CA GLU A 135 -39.04 3.86 8.48
C GLU A 135 -39.26 2.35 8.72
N GLY A 136 -38.20 1.55 8.54
CA GLY A 136 -38.20 0.12 8.85
C GLY A 136 -38.92 -0.77 7.83
N VAL A 137 -39.17 -0.28 6.61
CA VAL A 137 -39.80 -1.06 5.52
C VAL A 137 -38.98 -0.85 4.24
N SER A 138 -38.28 -1.88 3.76
CA SER A 138 -37.72 -1.87 2.41
C SER A 138 -38.85 -1.95 1.39
N GLN A 139 -38.67 -1.33 0.21
CA GLN A 139 -39.61 -1.56 -0.88
C GLN A 139 -39.52 -3.03 -1.30
N GLU A 140 -40.60 -3.79 -1.17
CA GLU A 140 -40.69 -5.13 -1.76
C GLU A 140 -40.65 -5.00 -3.28
N ILE A 141 -39.57 -5.47 -3.90
CA ILE A 141 -39.43 -5.59 -5.37
C ILE A 141 -39.96 -6.95 -5.85
N ASP A 142 -40.90 -7.55 -5.13
CA ASP A 142 -41.44 -8.88 -5.43
C ASP A 142 -42.80 -8.77 -6.11
N GLY A 143 -42.76 -8.47 -7.41
CA GLY A 143 -43.89 -8.70 -8.31
C GLY A 143 -43.52 -9.79 -9.31
N GLU A 144 -44.43 -10.75 -9.59
CA GLU A 144 -44.30 -11.60 -10.78
C GLU A 144 -44.26 -10.70 -12.03
N GLY A 145 -43.04 -10.38 -12.49
CA GLY A 145 -42.76 -9.45 -13.58
C GLY A 145 -41.88 -8.23 -13.24
N SER A 146 -41.36 -8.09 -12.02
CA SER A 146 -40.25 -7.15 -11.77
C SER A 146 -38.96 -7.72 -12.38
N ASP A 147 -38.34 -6.91 -13.22
CA ASP A 147 -37.05 -7.20 -13.81
C ASP A 147 -35.98 -7.20 -12.70
N PRO A 148 -35.08 -8.19 -12.69
CA PRO A 148 -34.04 -8.29 -11.65
C PRO A 148 -33.11 -7.05 -11.73
N PRO A 149 -32.42 -6.68 -10.63
CA PRO A 149 -31.68 -5.41 -10.55
C PRO A 149 -30.54 -5.27 -11.57
N ASP A 150 -30.08 -6.38 -12.14
CA ASP A 150 -29.13 -6.50 -13.24
C ASP A 150 -29.75 -6.23 -14.64
N ARG A 151 -31.07 -6.15 -14.74
CA ARG A 151 -31.78 -5.96 -16.01
C ARG A 151 -32.02 -4.48 -16.29
N ARG A 152 -31.38 -3.99 -17.35
CA ARG A 152 -31.57 -2.62 -17.86
C ARG A 152 -33.04 -2.38 -18.21
N VAL A 153 -33.66 -1.47 -17.46
CA VAL A 153 -35.02 -0.99 -17.73
C VAL A 153 -35.05 -0.16 -19.03
N GLN A 154 -36.12 -0.32 -19.81
CA GLN A 154 -36.37 0.39 -21.09
C GLN A 154 -35.48 0.01 -22.28
N LEU A 155 -34.97 -1.22 -22.34
CA LEU A 155 -34.31 -1.74 -23.55
C LEU A 155 -35.35 -1.88 -24.70
N PRO A 156 -35.15 -1.26 -25.88
CA PRO A 156 -36.03 -1.44 -27.03
C PRO A 156 -36.10 -2.92 -27.44
N GLU A 157 -37.28 -3.44 -27.80
CA GLU A 157 -37.43 -4.83 -28.26
C GLU A 157 -36.47 -5.15 -29.41
N GLY A 158 -35.53 -6.07 -29.18
CA GLY A 158 -34.52 -6.51 -30.15
C GLY A 158 -33.21 -5.72 -30.14
N ALA A 159 -33.01 -4.79 -29.20
CA ALA A 159 -31.70 -4.21 -28.95
C ALA A 159 -30.88 -5.16 -28.07
N ASP A 160 -29.85 -5.76 -28.65
CA ASP A 160 -28.78 -6.40 -27.90
C ASP A 160 -27.69 -5.32 -27.71
N LEU A 161 -27.64 -4.73 -26.52
CA LEU A 161 -26.60 -3.77 -26.16
C LEU A 161 -25.61 -4.52 -25.29
N GLU A 162 -24.57 -5.07 -25.92
CA GLU A 162 -23.39 -5.52 -25.19
C GLU A 162 -22.87 -4.35 -24.35
N THR A 163 -22.43 -4.61 -23.11
CA THR A 163 -21.59 -3.64 -22.41
C THR A 163 -20.43 -3.36 -23.36
N PRO A 164 -20.28 -2.13 -23.87
CA PRO A 164 -19.26 -1.88 -24.86
C PRO A 164 -17.92 -2.20 -24.21
N GLY A 165 -17.13 -3.06 -24.84
CA GLY A 165 -15.71 -3.11 -24.54
C GLY A 165 -15.10 -1.72 -24.75
N TYR A 166 -13.83 -1.56 -24.39
CA TYR A 166 -13.11 -0.29 -24.54
C TYR A 166 -12.99 0.22 -26.01
N GLU A 167 -13.63 -0.42 -26.99
CA GLU A 167 -13.83 0.09 -28.35
C GLU A 167 -14.41 1.52 -28.38
N ILE A 168 -15.24 1.91 -27.41
CA ILE A 168 -15.72 3.30 -27.30
C ILE A 168 -14.54 4.27 -27.10
N ARG A 169 -13.52 3.90 -26.31
CA ARG A 169 -12.30 4.70 -26.13
C ARG A 169 -11.54 4.82 -27.45
N SER A 170 -11.39 3.70 -28.16
CA SER A 170 -10.74 3.65 -29.47
C SER A 170 -11.49 4.50 -30.51
N ALA A 171 -12.82 4.57 -30.41
CA ALA A 171 -13.67 5.39 -31.27
C ALA A 171 -13.77 6.87 -30.84
N MET A 172 -13.41 7.22 -29.61
CA MET A 172 -13.56 8.57 -29.04
C MET A 172 -12.23 9.33 -28.85
N ASN A 173 -11.07 8.69 -29.00
CA ASN A 173 -9.78 9.36 -28.90
C ASN A 173 -9.28 9.85 -30.27
N ASP A 174 -9.51 11.13 -30.56
CA ASP A 174 -8.82 11.86 -31.64
C ASP A 174 -7.38 12.28 -31.25
N ILE A 175 -6.82 11.67 -30.20
CA ILE A 175 -5.50 11.98 -29.63
C ILE A 175 -4.65 10.72 -29.73
N GLU A 176 -3.49 10.83 -30.38
CA GLU A 176 -2.45 9.80 -30.35
C GLU A 176 -1.98 9.64 -28.90
N THR A 177 -2.25 8.47 -28.31
CA THR A 177 -1.74 8.08 -27.00
C THR A 177 -0.21 8.02 -27.09
N PRO A 178 0.55 8.52 -26.09
CA PRO A 178 1.99 8.30 -26.05
C PRO A 178 2.30 6.80 -26.05
N ASP A 179 3.29 6.39 -26.84
CA ASP A 179 3.68 4.99 -27.02
C ASP A 179 4.17 4.31 -25.72
N GLU A 180 4.55 5.11 -24.71
CA GLU A 180 5.12 4.65 -23.42
C GLU A 180 4.13 4.79 -22.25
N LYS A 181 2.84 5.02 -22.53
CA LYS A 181 1.85 5.26 -21.47
C LYS A 181 1.48 3.94 -20.77
N THR A 182 1.76 3.86 -19.48
CA THR A 182 1.41 2.71 -18.62
C THR A 182 -0.01 2.84 -18.05
N TRP A 183 -0.80 1.78 -18.23
CA TRP A 183 -2.14 1.58 -17.71
C TRP A 183 -2.12 0.52 -16.61
N PHE A 184 -3.30 0.24 -16.06
CA PHE A 184 -3.45 -0.91 -15.16
C PHE A 184 -3.17 -2.24 -15.89
N MET A 185 -3.43 -2.33 -17.20
CA MET A 185 -3.21 -3.53 -18.02
C MET A 185 -1.75 -4.01 -17.97
N GLU A 186 -0.80 -3.08 -17.95
CA GLU A 186 0.62 -3.41 -17.79
C GLU A 186 0.91 -4.05 -16.43
N LEU A 187 0.30 -3.55 -15.37
CA LEU A 187 0.43 -4.12 -14.02
C LEU A 187 -0.26 -5.50 -13.96
N ASP A 188 -1.45 -5.59 -14.53
CA ASP A 188 -2.25 -6.81 -14.60
C ASP A 188 -1.47 -7.94 -15.26
N GLU A 189 -1.03 -7.74 -16.50
CA GLU A 189 -0.24 -8.71 -17.27
C GLU A 189 1.07 -9.07 -16.55
N ALA A 190 1.87 -8.06 -16.16
CA ALA A 190 3.25 -8.33 -15.69
C ALA A 190 3.34 -8.80 -14.23
N VAL A 191 2.31 -8.56 -13.42
CA VAL A 191 2.32 -8.86 -11.98
C VAL A 191 1.18 -9.77 -11.56
N ILE A 192 -0.05 -9.50 -11.98
CA ILE A 192 -1.23 -10.25 -11.50
C ILE A 192 -1.33 -11.59 -12.25
N ASP A 193 -1.37 -11.55 -13.58
CA ASP A 193 -1.49 -12.74 -14.44
C ASP A 193 -0.26 -13.65 -14.35
N GLU A 194 0.94 -13.08 -14.17
CA GLU A 194 2.17 -13.82 -13.90
C GLU A 194 2.24 -14.39 -12.47
N GLY A 195 1.20 -14.20 -11.64
CA GLY A 195 1.11 -14.76 -10.27
C GLY A 195 2.10 -14.15 -9.28
N ARG A 196 2.62 -12.95 -9.58
CA ARG A 196 3.61 -12.24 -8.79
C ARG A 196 2.98 -11.27 -7.79
N CYS A 197 1.67 -11.06 -7.83
CA CYS A 197 0.97 -10.24 -6.84
C CYS A 197 1.21 -10.75 -5.41
N ILE A 198 1.53 -9.83 -4.50
CA ILE A 198 1.78 -10.11 -3.07
C ILE A 198 0.65 -9.61 -2.17
N GLN A 199 -0.49 -9.24 -2.76
CA GLN A 199 -1.72 -8.84 -2.06
C GLN A 199 -1.54 -7.74 -0.99
N CYS A 200 -0.69 -6.73 -1.25
CA CYS A 200 -0.46 -5.62 -0.32
C CYS A 200 -1.43 -4.44 -0.46
N GLY A 201 -2.18 -4.37 -1.57
CA GLY A 201 -3.13 -3.28 -1.83
C GLY A 201 -2.53 -1.93 -2.26
N THR A 202 -1.22 -1.78 -2.40
CA THR A 202 -0.60 -0.46 -2.76
C THR A 202 -1.14 0.12 -4.06
N CYS A 203 -1.41 -0.71 -5.07
CA CYS A 203 -1.97 -0.27 -6.35
C CYS A 203 -3.38 0.34 -6.22
N VAL A 204 -4.19 -0.19 -5.30
CA VAL A 204 -5.53 0.33 -4.98
C VAL A 204 -5.38 1.71 -4.34
N ALA A 205 -4.55 1.81 -3.29
CA ALA A 205 -4.26 3.06 -2.60
C ALA A 205 -3.72 4.16 -3.55
N ALA A 206 -2.85 3.78 -4.49
CA ALA A 206 -2.21 4.69 -5.43
C ALA A 206 -3.14 5.22 -6.52
N CYS A 207 -4.33 4.63 -6.72
CA CYS A 207 -5.18 4.93 -7.87
C CYS A 207 -5.94 6.26 -7.70
N PRO A 208 -5.61 7.34 -8.41
CA PRO A 208 -6.23 8.65 -8.18
C PRO A 208 -7.69 8.71 -8.66
N SER A 209 -8.05 7.88 -9.64
CA SER A 209 -9.41 7.80 -10.17
C SER A 209 -10.26 6.76 -9.45
N ASP A 210 -9.77 6.20 -8.33
CA ASP A 210 -10.45 5.16 -7.55
C ASP A 210 -11.04 4.05 -8.44
N SER A 211 -10.20 3.60 -9.38
CA SER A 211 -10.60 2.72 -10.50
C SER A 211 -10.18 1.27 -10.31
N ILE A 212 -9.36 1.00 -9.30
CA ILE A 212 -8.90 -0.34 -8.95
C ILE A 212 -9.62 -0.73 -7.65
N GLY A 213 -10.30 -1.87 -7.64
CA GLY A 213 -10.91 -2.48 -6.48
C GLY A 213 -10.24 -3.83 -6.16
N ILE A 214 -10.83 -4.58 -5.24
CA ILE A 214 -10.41 -5.94 -4.89
C ILE A 214 -11.49 -6.88 -5.40
N GLY A 215 -11.12 -7.83 -6.27
CA GLY A 215 -12.02 -8.81 -6.84
C GLY A 215 -12.31 -9.97 -5.88
N ASP A 216 -13.22 -10.86 -6.30
CA ASP A 216 -13.63 -12.04 -5.52
C ASP A 216 -12.49 -13.05 -5.29
N ASP A 217 -11.39 -12.94 -6.05
CA ASP A 217 -10.18 -13.75 -5.93
C ASP A 217 -9.10 -13.10 -5.05
N ASP A 218 -9.46 -12.03 -4.33
CA ASP A 218 -8.59 -11.22 -3.49
C ASP A 218 -7.40 -10.61 -4.27
N LEU A 219 -7.59 -10.34 -5.57
CA LEU A 219 -6.62 -9.65 -6.43
C LEU A 219 -7.15 -8.28 -6.87
N PRO A 220 -6.24 -7.32 -7.19
CA PRO A 220 -6.65 -6.03 -7.73
C PRO A 220 -7.36 -6.19 -9.08
N GLU A 221 -8.49 -5.52 -9.28
CA GLU A 221 -9.21 -5.50 -10.57
C GLU A 221 -9.72 -4.10 -10.93
N LEU A 222 -9.98 -3.84 -12.22
CA LEU A 222 -10.60 -2.57 -12.61
C LEU A 222 -12.11 -2.57 -12.34
N VAL A 223 -12.52 -1.70 -11.41
CA VAL A 223 -13.93 -1.43 -11.10
C VAL A 223 -14.46 -0.14 -11.74
N LYS A 224 -13.57 0.75 -12.22
CA LYS A 224 -13.92 1.96 -13.00
C LYS A 224 -12.92 2.19 -14.14
N MET A 225 -13.13 3.28 -14.89
CA MET A 225 -12.31 3.61 -16.07
C MET A 225 -10.90 4.05 -15.69
N CYS A 226 -9.89 3.27 -16.11
CA CYS A 226 -8.48 3.64 -15.97
C CYS A 226 -8.08 4.85 -16.84
N THR A 227 -7.43 5.82 -16.20
CA THR A 227 -6.90 7.04 -16.83
C THR A 227 -5.50 6.86 -17.43
N GLY A 228 -4.78 5.79 -17.04
CA GLY A 228 -3.42 5.47 -17.47
C GLY A 228 -2.38 6.42 -16.88
N CYS A 229 -2.45 6.64 -15.58
CA CYS A 229 -1.56 7.55 -14.86
C CYS A 229 -0.26 6.89 -14.37
N SER A 230 0.01 5.63 -14.72
CA SER A 230 1.13 4.79 -14.25
C SER A 230 1.27 4.52 -12.74
N LEU A 231 0.58 5.24 -11.85
CA LEU A 231 0.84 5.15 -10.40
C LEU A 231 0.69 3.73 -9.82
N CYS A 232 -0.30 2.94 -10.27
CA CYS A 232 -0.46 1.56 -9.81
C CYS A 232 0.75 0.67 -10.17
N TRP A 233 1.40 0.96 -11.30
CA TRP A 233 2.65 0.32 -11.71
C TRP A 233 3.82 0.83 -10.86
N ASP A 234 3.99 2.15 -10.79
CA ASP A 234 5.13 2.81 -10.15
C ASP A 234 5.26 2.45 -8.66
N PHE A 235 4.14 2.29 -7.95
CA PHE A 235 4.13 1.95 -6.53
C PHE A 235 4.01 0.46 -6.24
N CYS A 236 3.88 -0.41 -7.24
CA CYS A 236 3.83 -1.85 -7.01
C CYS A 236 5.23 -2.41 -6.67
N PRO A 237 5.45 -3.02 -5.48
CA PRO A 237 6.74 -3.60 -5.08
C PRO A 237 7.25 -4.74 -5.99
N ARG A 238 6.39 -5.28 -6.86
CA ARG A 238 6.73 -6.33 -7.83
C ARG A 238 6.75 -5.82 -9.28
N GLY A 239 6.23 -4.61 -9.50
CA GLY A 239 6.23 -3.90 -10.77
C GLY A 239 7.29 -2.82 -10.80
N GLY A 240 6.86 -1.56 -10.79
CA GLY A 240 7.71 -0.39 -10.96
C GLY A 240 8.49 0.03 -9.73
N LEU A 241 8.12 -0.36 -8.51
CA LEU A 241 8.79 0.13 -7.30
C LEU A 241 10.08 -0.64 -7.01
N ARG A 242 11.22 0.05 -6.98
CA ARG A 242 12.45 -0.44 -6.33
C ARG A 242 12.32 -0.30 -4.82
N TYR A 243 11.73 -1.31 -4.18
CA TYR A 243 11.56 -1.30 -2.73
C TYR A 243 12.91 -1.18 -2.00
N GLU A 244 14.00 -1.70 -2.56
CA GLU A 244 15.35 -1.57 -1.97
C GLU A 244 15.86 -0.12 -1.96
N ARG A 245 15.36 0.72 -2.87
CA ARG A 245 15.64 2.15 -2.87
C ARG A 245 14.90 2.83 -1.72
N GLN A 246 13.73 2.32 -1.33
CA GLN A 246 12.94 2.89 -0.24
C GLN A 246 13.71 2.87 1.07
N TRP A 247 14.46 1.80 1.34
CA TRP A 247 15.26 1.66 2.56
C TRP A 247 16.24 2.82 2.73
N LYS A 248 16.89 3.25 1.64
CA LYS A 248 17.80 4.40 1.63
C LYS A 248 17.08 5.73 1.85
N ILE A 249 15.84 5.87 1.38
CA ILE A 249 15.05 7.09 1.51
C ILE A 249 14.58 7.24 2.96
N THR A 250 14.11 6.15 3.58
CA THR A 250 13.63 6.12 4.97
C THR A 250 14.76 6.12 6.00
N GLY A 251 16.02 6.13 5.57
CA GLY A 251 17.19 6.21 6.45
C GLY A 251 17.70 4.87 6.97
N GLY A 252 17.15 3.75 6.49
CA GLY A 252 17.70 2.42 6.74
C GLY A 252 18.96 2.19 5.91
N ASP A 253 20.13 2.16 6.57
CA ASP A 253 21.33 1.64 5.91
C ASP A 253 21.29 0.11 5.85
N ASP A 254 21.38 -0.43 4.62
CA ASP A 254 21.58 -1.86 4.39
C ASP A 254 22.97 -2.27 4.86
N ASN A 255 23.08 -2.56 6.15
CA ASN A 255 24.23 -3.23 6.67
C ASN A 255 24.09 -4.73 6.36
N VAL A 256 24.89 -5.20 5.39
CA VAL A 256 25.00 -6.60 4.92
C VAL A 256 25.27 -7.62 6.07
N SER A 257 25.39 -7.17 7.31
CA SER A 257 25.41 -7.97 8.53
C SER A 257 24.46 -7.37 9.58
N GLY A 258 23.34 -8.05 9.88
CA GLY A 258 22.42 -7.69 10.97
C GLY A 258 20.97 -7.46 10.52
N ALA A 259 20.17 -6.84 11.38
CA ALA A 259 18.77 -6.48 11.14
C ALA A 259 18.59 -5.05 10.55
N GLY A 260 19.65 -4.50 9.96
CA GLY A 260 19.76 -3.10 9.53
C GLY A 260 20.55 -2.21 10.51
N ASP A 261 20.18 -0.93 10.58
CA ASP A 261 20.75 0.03 11.54
C ASP A 261 19.69 0.53 12.55
N PRO A 262 19.30 -0.31 13.52
CA PRO A 262 18.31 0.08 14.52
C PRO A 262 18.89 1.03 15.58
N ILE A 263 18.02 1.84 16.18
CA ILE A 263 18.34 2.66 17.35
C ILE A 263 18.60 1.74 18.55
N THR A 264 17.73 0.74 18.75
CA THR A 264 17.83 -0.24 19.83
C THR A 264 17.02 -1.51 19.51
N GLU A 265 17.35 -2.62 20.19
CA GLU A 265 16.77 -3.94 19.97
C GLU A 265 16.51 -4.64 21.32
N PHE A 266 15.31 -5.21 21.49
CA PHE A 266 14.88 -5.85 22.73
C PHE A 266 14.19 -7.20 22.46
N SER A 267 14.12 -8.03 23.50
CA SER A 267 13.14 -9.11 23.63
C SER A 267 12.12 -8.66 24.67
N ALA A 268 10.83 -8.68 24.33
CA ALA A 268 9.78 -8.14 25.20
C ALA A 268 8.50 -8.97 25.19
N ARG A 269 7.76 -8.93 26.30
CA ARG A 269 6.41 -9.50 26.43
C ARG A 269 5.55 -8.70 27.39
N VAL A 270 4.25 -8.82 27.20
CA VAL A 270 3.22 -8.28 28.09
C VAL A 270 3.03 -9.19 29.31
N GLU A 271 2.74 -8.63 30.49
CA GLU A 271 2.46 -9.44 31.69
C GLU A 271 0.97 -9.78 31.86
N ASP A 272 0.07 -9.06 31.19
CA ASP A 272 -1.37 -9.26 31.26
C ASP A 272 -1.85 -10.61 30.70
N ASP A 273 -2.94 -11.12 31.27
CA ASP A 273 -3.52 -12.43 30.95
C ASP A 273 -3.96 -12.55 29.47
N TRP A 274 -4.33 -11.45 28.81
CA TRP A 274 -4.75 -11.49 27.39
C TRP A 274 -3.63 -11.88 26.44
N ARG A 275 -2.36 -11.78 26.86
CA ARG A 275 -1.20 -12.28 26.11
C ARG A 275 -1.36 -13.76 25.74
N GLU A 276 -2.06 -14.57 26.54
CA GLU A 276 -2.27 -16.00 26.24
C GLU A 276 -2.95 -16.25 24.88
N GLY A 277 -3.72 -15.27 24.37
CA GLY A 277 -4.30 -15.33 23.02
C GLY A 277 -3.37 -14.86 21.91
N SER A 278 -2.22 -14.23 22.23
CA SER A 278 -1.32 -13.62 21.26
C SER A 278 -0.43 -14.65 20.56
N GLN A 279 0.13 -14.28 19.41
CA GLN A 279 1.08 -15.14 18.69
C GLN A 279 2.33 -15.40 19.54
N ASP A 280 2.96 -14.31 20.00
CA ASP A 280 4.22 -14.31 20.74
C ASP A 280 4.09 -13.55 22.07
N GLY A 281 4.74 -12.39 22.20
CA GLY A 281 4.79 -11.60 23.43
C GLY A 281 3.68 -10.56 23.59
N GLY A 282 2.76 -10.42 22.61
CA GLY A 282 1.69 -9.42 22.64
C GLY A 282 2.16 -7.96 22.48
N VAL A 283 3.41 -7.74 22.04
CA VAL A 283 4.02 -6.40 22.04
C VAL A 283 3.31 -5.43 21.10
N VAL A 284 2.95 -5.86 19.87
CA VAL A 284 2.27 -4.99 18.89
C VAL A 284 0.96 -4.44 19.48
N THR A 285 0.10 -5.33 19.95
CA THR A 285 -1.18 -4.98 20.59
C THR A 285 -0.97 -4.05 21.76
N SER A 286 0.04 -4.31 22.63
CA SER A 286 0.34 -3.44 23.77
C SER A 286 0.77 -2.04 23.35
N VAL A 287 1.64 -1.91 22.34
CA VAL A 287 2.06 -0.61 21.81
C VAL A 287 0.85 0.18 21.30
N LEU A 288 -0.02 -0.47 20.52
CA LEU A 288 -1.22 0.19 19.98
C LEU A 288 -2.21 0.62 21.07
N ILE A 289 -2.41 -0.21 22.10
CA ILE A 289 -3.24 0.15 23.26
C ILE A 289 -2.71 1.42 23.93
N HIS A 290 -1.40 1.46 24.20
CA HIS A 290 -0.79 2.61 24.87
C HIS A 290 -0.85 3.88 24.02
N LEU A 291 -0.66 3.77 22.70
CA LEU A 291 -0.82 4.89 21.77
C LEU A 291 -2.27 5.43 21.76
N LEU A 292 -3.28 4.54 21.72
CA LEU A 292 -4.70 4.94 21.81
C LEU A 292 -5.01 5.60 23.16
N GLU A 293 -4.56 5.02 24.28
CA GLU A 293 -4.85 5.53 25.62
C GLU A 293 -4.16 6.89 25.90
N ALA A 294 -2.99 7.11 25.31
CA ALA A 294 -2.31 8.39 25.34
C ALA A 294 -2.92 9.44 24.40
N GLY A 295 -3.76 9.02 23.45
CA GLY A 295 -4.31 9.88 22.41
C GLY A 295 -3.28 10.31 21.36
N GLU A 296 -2.25 9.47 21.13
CA GLU A 296 -1.25 9.69 20.08
C GLU A 296 -1.76 9.18 18.71
N ILE A 297 -2.72 8.25 18.72
CA ILE A 297 -3.45 7.78 17.55
C ILE A 297 -4.96 7.72 17.86
N ASP A 298 -5.78 7.91 16.83
CA ASP A 298 -7.24 7.75 16.84
C ASP A 298 -7.69 6.33 16.45
N GLY A 299 -6.81 5.58 15.77
CA GLY A 299 -7.09 4.23 15.33
C GLY A 299 -5.84 3.50 14.81
N ALA A 300 -5.95 2.19 14.68
CA ALA A 300 -4.91 1.34 14.12
C ALA A 300 -5.51 0.43 13.05
N LEU A 301 -4.97 0.48 11.83
CA LEU A 301 -5.30 -0.46 10.77
C LEU A 301 -4.52 -1.76 11.01
N ILE A 302 -5.26 -2.81 11.33
CA ILE A 302 -4.74 -4.14 11.69
C ILE A 302 -5.42 -5.23 10.84
N ALA A 303 -4.94 -6.46 10.98
CA ALA A 303 -5.64 -7.64 10.46
C ALA A 303 -6.72 -8.11 11.45
N THR A 304 -7.86 -8.54 10.92
CA THR A 304 -8.92 -9.26 11.63
C THR A 304 -9.25 -10.56 10.88
N GLU A 305 -9.87 -11.52 11.56
CA GLU A 305 -10.44 -12.68 10.88
C GLU A 305 -11.80 -12.32 10.28
N SER A 306 -12.07 -12.77 9.06
CA SER A 306 -13.36 -12.58 8.40
C SER A 306 -14.49 -13.25 9.19
N ASP A 307 -15.61 -12.53 9.32
CA ASP A 307 -16.84 -13.09 9.90
C ASP A 307 -17.48 -14.19 9.03
N GLU A 308 -17.12 -14.24 7.73
CA GLU A 308 -17.70 -15.16 6.76
C GLU A 308 -16.82 -16.38 6.47
N GLU A 309 -15.50 -16.20 6.47
CA GLU A 309 -14.50 -17.18 6.06
C GLU A 309 -13.45 -17.39 7.16
N ALA A 310 -13.53 -18.52 7.88
CA ALA A 310 -12.60 -18.83 8.97
C ALA A 310 -11.13 -18.81 8.51
N TRP A 311 -10.28 -18.18 9.30
CA TRP A 311 -8.86 -17.91 9.00
C TRP A 311 -8.57 -17.03 7.77
N LYS A 312 -9.56 -16.42 7.13
CA LYS A 312 -9.32 -15.38 6.12
C LYS A 312 -9.03 -14.06 6.82
N ALA A 313 -7.91 -13.42 6.48
CA ALA A 313 -7.56 -12.12 7.04
C ALA A 313 -8.24 -11.00 6.24
N GLU A 314 -8.83 -10.06 6.96
CA GLU A 314 -9.37 -8.81 6.42
C GLU A 314 -8.73 -7.63 7.14
N SER A 315 -8.71 -6.46 6.49
CA SER A 315 -8.23 -5.24 7.15
C SER A 315 -9.32 -4.66 8.05
N PHE A 316 -8.94 -4.19 9.23
CA PHE A 316 -9.87 -3.64 10.19
C PHE A 316 -9.27 -2.45 10.92
N LEU A 317 -10.05 -1.38 11.05
CA LEU A 317 -9.66 -0.24 11.87
C LEU A 317 -10.11 -0.45 13.32
N ALA A 318 -9.15 -0.74 14.19
CA ALA A 318 -9.35 -0.83 15.63
C ALA A 318 -9.20 0.55 16.27
N THR A 319 -10.15 0.91 17.12
CA THR A 319 -10.25 2.20 17.81
C THR A 319 -10.37 2.06 19.33
N THR A 320 -10.48 0.84 19.85
CA THR A 320 -10.49 0.56 21.28
C THR A 320 -9.48 -0.52 21.69
N PRO A 321 -9.01 -0.51 22.95
CA PRO A 321 -8.15 -1.58 23.47
C PRO A 321 -8.78 -2.97 23.37
N GLU A 322 -10.10 -3.08 23.57
CA GLU A 322 -10.80 -4.36 23.45
C GLU A 322 -10.76 -4.90 22.02
N GLU A 323 -11.00 -4.06 21.02
CA GLU A 323 -10.89 -4.43 19.59
C GLU A 323 -9.46 -4.89 19.25
N LEU A 324 -8.44 -4.24 19.80
CA LEU A 324 -7.05 -4.65 19.61
C LEU A 324 -6.73 -6.01 20.24
N ILE A 325 -7.26 -6.28 21.43
CA ILE A 325 -7.06 -7.56 22.13
C ILE A 325 -7.80 -8.70 21.43
N GLU A 326 -9.01 -8.45 20.95
CA GLU A 326 -9.81 -9.44 20.23
C GLU A 326 -9.15 -9.91 18.92
N ASN A 327 -8.31 -9.06 18.32
CA ASN A 327 -7.62 -9.32 17.06
C ASN A 327 -6.13 -9.67 17.23
N THR A 328 -5.72 -10.09 18.43
CA THR A 328 -4.35 -10.57 18.63
C THR A 328 -4.14 -11.96 18.04
N GLY A 329 -2.95 -12.21 17.50
CA GLY A 329 -2.62 -13.47 16.82
C GLY A 329 -2.15 -13.23 15.39
N THR A 330 -1.64 -14.29 14.76
CA THR A 330 -1.17 -14.23 13.36
C THR A 330 -2.10 -15.03 12.46
N ILE A 331 -2.51 -14.40 11.36
CA ILE A 331 -3.18 -15.07 10.24
C ILE A 331 -2.19 -15.07 9.06
N TYR A 332 -1.92 -16.25 8.50
CA TYR A 332 -0.89 -16.44 7.46
C TYR A 332 -1.44 -16.25 6.04
N ASN A 333 -2.27 -15.23 5.83
CA ASN A 333 -2.64 -14.71 4.50
C ASN A 333 -2.72 -13.18 4.54
N GLN A 334 -2.76 -12.54 3.37
CA GLN A 334 -2.71 -11.07 3.25
C GLN A 334 -4.11 -10.45 3.32
N THR A 335 -4.20 -9.25 3.87
CA THR A 335 -5.45 -8.50 4.07
C THR A 335 -5.75 -7.47 2.97
N MET A 336 -4.82 -7.28 2.02
CA MET A 336 -4.85 -6.12 1.11
C MET A 336 -4.93 -4.78 1.87
N ALA A 337 -4.26 -4.66 3.03
CA ALA A 337 -4.46 -3.56 4.00
C ALA A 337 -4.47 -2.17 3.36
N LEU A 338 -3.52 -1.88 2.46
CA LEU A 338 -3.41 -0.55 1.87
C LEU A 338 -4.59 -0.21 0.95
N GLY A 339 -5.31 -1.19 0.43
CA GLY A 339 -6.53 -0.95 -0.36
C GLY A 339 -7.70 -0.39 0.46
N ASN A 340 -7.61 -0.48 1.79
CA ASN A 340 -8.67 -0.12 2.74
C ASN A 340 -8.35 1.13 3.58
N LEU A 341 -7.49 2.02 3.06
CA LEU A 341 -7.17 3.32 3.68
C LEU A 341 -8.24 4.40 3.41
N GLY A 342 -9.28 4.10 2.61
CA GLY A 342 -10.42 4.99 2.45
C GLY A 342 -11.16 5.18 3.77
N LEU A 343 -11.06 6.38 4.37
CA LEU A 343 -11.61 6.68 5.69
C LEU A 343 -13.14 6.70 5.74
N ASP A 344 -13.81 6.90 4.60
CA ASP A 344 -15.28 6.96 4.47
C ASP A 344 -15.97 5.73 5.10
N GLN A 345 -15.37 4.54 4.97
CA GLN A 345 -15.92 3.30 5.52
C GLN A 345 -15.78 3.23 7.06
N TRP A 346 -14.85 4.00 7.63
CA TRP A 346 -14.49 4.00 9.04
C TRP A 346 -15.01 5.23 9.80
N GLU A 347 -15.72 6.16 9.14
CA GLU A 347 -16.27 7.39 9.75
C GLU A 347 -17.04 7.15 11.04
N HIS A 348 -17.74 6.01 11.15
CA HIS A 348 -18.53 5.66 12.33
C HIS A 348 -17.70 5.30 13.58
N LYS A 349 -16.40 5.02 13.40
CA LYS A 349 -15.45 4.72 14.47
C LYS A 349 -14.53 5.90 14.80
N LEU A 350 -14.23 6.72 13.81
CA LEU A 350 -13.30 7.83 13.92
C LEU A 350 -13.94 9.07 14.58
N PRO A 351 -13.13 9.97 15.17
CA PRO A 351 -13.64 11.24 15.69
C PRO A 351 -14.19 12.12 14.55
N ASP A 352 -15.17 12.97 14.88
CA ASP A 352 -15.77 13.95 13.96
C ASP A 352 -14.84 15.17 13.81
N GLU A 353 -13.69 14.94 13.18
CA GLU A 353 -12.61 15.89 12.96
C GLU A 353 -12.17 15.89 11.47
N ASP A 354 -11.35 16.85 11.08
CA ASP A 354 -10.83 16.92 9.71
C ASP A 354 -9.90 15.72 9.47
N PRO A 355 -10.01 14.99 8.34
CA PRO A 355 -9.10 13.88 8.05
C PRO A 355 -7.61 14.23 8.11
N GLU A 356 -7.25 15.50 7.91
CA GLU A 356 -5.87 15.99 8.05
C GLU A 356 -5.36 16.03 9.51
N ASP A 357 -6.28 16.04 10.49
CA ASP A 357 -5.96 16.07 11.92
C ASP A 357 -5.93 14.65 12.54
N LEU A 358 -6.31 13.61 11.78
CA LEU A 358 -6.30 12.22 12.23
C LEU A 358 -4.88 11.66 12.31
N SER A 359 -4.60 10.89 13.35
CA SER A 359 -3.38 10.10 13.51
C SER A 359 -3.72 8.62 13.61
N LEU A 360 -3.15 7.79 12.75
CA LEU A 360 -3.39 6.36 12.66
C LEU A 360 -2.09 5.58 12.75
N ALA A 361 -2.20 4.35 13.26
CA ALA A 361 -1.15 3.34 13.15
C ALA A 361 -1.46 2.32 12.04
N LEU A 362 -0.44 1.82 11.37
CA LEU A 362 -0.52 0.68 10.45
C LEU A 362 0.31 -0.47 11.00
N VAL A 363 -0.30 -1.64 11.17
CA VAL A 363 0.40 -2.91 11.36
C VAL A 363 0.36 -3.66 10.04
N GLY A 364 1.53 -4.01 9.52
CA GLY A 364 1.62 -4.71 8.25
C GLY A 364 2.92 -5.48 8.08
N THR A 365 2.97 -6.26 7.02
CA THR A 365 4.18 -6.92 6.53
C THR A 365 5.13 -5.91 5.87
N PRO A 366 6.42 -6.24 5.68
CA PRO A 366 7.40 -5.31 5.13
C PRO A 366 6.98 -4.66 3.82
N CYS A 367 6.35 -5.40 2.91
CA CYS A 367 5.89 -4.87 1.62
C CYS A 367 4.74 -3.83 1.75
N GLU A 368 3.88 -3.97 2.76
CA GLU A 368 2.84 -2.98 3.06
C GLU A 368 3.46 -1.71 3.65
N ILE A 369 4.45 -1.86 4.55
CA ILE A 369 5.18 -0.72 5.11
C ILE A 369 6.01 0.00 4.03
N GLU A 370 6.67 -0.73 3.13
CA GLU A 370 7.34 -0.14 1.97
C GLU A 370 6.38 0.62 1.07
N GLY A 371 5.19 0.05 0.82
CA GLY A 371 4.13 0.66 0.03
C GLY A 371 3.61 1.97 0.63
N ILE A 372 3.23 1.97 1.91
CA ILE A 372 2.72 3.18 2.57
C ILE A 372 3.77 4.29 2.63
N ARG A 373 5.01 3.96 3.02
CA ARG A 373 6.10 4.93 3.04
C ARG A 373 6.36 5.48 1.65
N ALA A 374 6.18 4.63 0.64
CA ALA A 374 6.39 5.09 -0.71
C ALA A 374 5.35 6.11 -1.18
N LEU A 375 4.08 5.88 -0.86
CA LEU A 375 2.99 6.81 -1.15
C LEU A 375 3.16 8.14 -0.39
N GLN A 376 3.59 8.09 0.87
CA GLN A 376 3.79 9.28 1.71
C GLN A 376 4.87 10.25 1.18
N ASP A 377 5.87 9.76 0.45
CA ASP A 377 6.97 10.57 -0.09
C ASP A 377 6.55 11.59 -1.16
N PHE A 378 5.32 11.50 -1.67
CA PHE A 378 4.85 12.37 -2.74
C PHE A 378 3.52 13.01 -2.35
N GLU A 379 3.39 14.32 -2.52
CA GLU A 379 2.13 15.06 -2.32
C GLU A 379 1.31 15.08 -3.61
N TRP A 380 0.11 14.50 -3.61
CA TRP A 380 -0.80 14.49 -4.76
C TRP A 380 -2.22 14.90 -4.35
N ASP A 381 -2.67 16.08 -4.79
CA ASP A 381 -4.00 16.62 -4.46
C ASP A 381 -5.20 15.77 -4.95
N TYR A 382 -4.98 14.68 -5.68
CA TYR A 382 -6.02 13.91 -6.39
C TYR A 382 -5.99 12.41 -6.12
N GLN A 383 -5.20 11.94 -5.16
CA GLN A 383 -5.20 10.52 -4.79
C GLN A 383 -6.48 10.19 -3.98
N SER A 384 -7.20 9.11 -4.34
CA SER A 384 -8.52 8.81 -3.77
C SER A 384 -8.47 8.51 -2.27
N GLN A 385 -7.35 7.97 -1.80
CA GLN A 385 -7.12 7.61 -0.39
C GLN A 385 -6.03 8.48 0.25
N ASP A 386 -5.70 9.66 -0.28
CA ASP A 386 -4.60 10.50 0.24
C ASP A 386 -4.79 10.80 1.73
N ALA A 387 -6.00 11.18 2.16
CA ALA A 387 -6.28 11.45 3.57
C ALA A 387 -5.91 10.27 4.49
N GLY A 388 -6.27 9.04 4.12
CA GLY A 388 -5.89 7.85 4.86
C GLY A 388 -4.39 7.57 4.83
N VAL A 389 -3.74 7.77 3.67
CA VAL A 389 -2.28 7.63 3.53
C VAL A 389 -1.53 8.63 4.42
N ARG A 390 -2.02 9.87 4.51
CA ARG A 390 -1.44 10.95 5.33
C ARG A 390 -1.66 10.74 6.81
N ALA A 391 -2.81 10.18 7.18
CA ALA A 391 -3.13 9.93 8.57
C ALA A 391 -2.24 8.84 9.22
N ILE A 392 -1.53 8.00 8.45
CA ILE A 392 -0.64 6.97 9.02
C ILE A 392 0.65 7.60 9.56
N ASP A 393 0.68 7.88 10.86
CA ASP A 393 1.84 8.45 11.56
C ASP A 393 2.75 7.37 12.18
N TYR A 394 2.18 6.22 12.54
CA TYR A 394 2.90 5.10 13.17
C TYR A 394 2.88 3.85 12.29
N THR A 395 4.03 3.22 12.12
CA THR A 395 4.17 1.99 11.32
C THR A 395 4.85 0.89 12.10
N VAL A 396 4.20 -0.27 12.20
CA VAL A 396 4.72 -1.47 12.84
C VAL A 396 4.84 -2.57 11.80
N ALA A 397 6.07 -2.96 11.46
CA ALA A 397 6.33 -4.11 10.59
C ALA A 397 6.31 -5.42 11.40
N LEU A 398 5.57 -6.40 10.92
CA LEU A 398 5.70 -7.79 11.35
C LEU A 398 6.85 -8.44 10.57
N MET A 399 7.78 -9.12 11.27
CA MET A 399 8.83 -9.89 10.60
C MET A 399 8.20 -10.95 9.70
N CYS A 400 8.54 -10.94 8.41
CA CYS A 400 7.85 -11.77 7.42
C CYS A 400 8.84 -12.32 6.39
N THR A 401 8.80 -13.64 6.18
CA THR A 401 9.56 -14.29 5.09
C THR A 401 8.67 -14.58 3.90
N LYS A 402 7.46 -15.09 4.16
CA LYS A 402 6.47 -15.44 3.14
C LYS A 402 5.08 -15.26 3.70
N ASN A 403 4.13 -15.00 2.81
CA ASN A 403 2.72 -15.05 3.08
C ASN A 403 2.03 -16.02 2.10
N PHE A 404 0.83 -16.51 2.44
CA PHE A 404 0.13 -17.53 1.66
C PHE A 404 -1.17 -17.01 1.07
N ASN A 405 -1.58 -17.59 -0.05
CA ASN A 405 -2.92 -17.40 -0.58
C ASN A 405 -3.90 -18.18 0.31
N TYR A 406 -4.97 -17.51 0.76
CA TYR A 406 -5.97 -18.09 1.66
C TYR A 406 -6.60 -19.37 1.08
N TYR A 407 -7.09 -19.32 -0.15
CA TYR A 407 -7.77 -20.46 -0.79
C TYR A 407 -6.84 -21.67 -0.96
N SER A 408 -5.58 -21.43 -1.36
CA SER A 408 -4.60 -22.51 -1.48
C SER A 408 -4.14 -23.07 -0.13
N LEU A 409 -3.93 -22.22 0.90
CA LEU A 409 -3.47 -22.69 2.21
C LEU A 409 -4.58 -23.42 2.96
N MET A 410 -5.73 -22.77 3.15
CA MET A 410 -6.81 -23.29 3.98
C MET A 410 -7.60 -24.38 3.24
N GLY A 411 -7.99 -24.11 1.99
CA GLY A 411 -8.77 -25.04 1.18
C GLY A 411 -7.94 -26.21 0.68
N GLU A 412 -6.94 -25.96 -0.17
CA GLU A 412 -6.20 -27.05 -0.83
C GLU A 412 -5.24 -27.76 0.14
N GLN A 413 -4.34 -27.03 0.79
CA GLN A 413 -3.26 -27.63 1.59
C GLN A 413 -3.74 -28.24 2.92
N LEU A 414 -4.60 -27.54 3.67
CA LEU A 414 -5.05 -28.01 4.97
C LEU A 414 -6.31 -28.89 4.88
N GLU A 415 -7.37 -28.40 4.24
CA GLU A 415 -8.63 -29.13 4.18
C GLU A 415 -8.58 -30.33 3.21
N GLU A 416 -8.25 -30.12 1.93
CA GLU A 416 -8.30 -31.19 0.92
C GLU A 416 -7.18 -32.23 1.08
N GLU A 417 -5.92 -31.78 1.22
CA GLU A 417 -4.77 -32.70 1.28
C GLU A 417 -4.58 -33.36 2.65
N ARG A 418 -4.85 -32.63 3.73
CA ARG A 418 -4.56 -33.08 5.11
C ARG A 418 -5.81 -33.39 5.93
N GLY A 419 -7.00 -33.01 5.45
CA GLY A 419 -8.26 -33.31 6.12
C GLY A 419 -8.46 -32.53 7.43
N ILE A 420 -7.83 -31.36 7.56
CA ILE A 420 -7.95 -30.46 8.71
C ILE A 420 -8.94 -29.37 8.34
N SER A 421 -10.09 -29.34 9.01
CA SER A 421 -11.08 -28.29 8.77
C SER A 421 -10.61 -26.97 9.40
N PRO A 422 -10.81 -25.81 8.73
CA PRO A 422 -10.49 -24.50 9.31
C PRO A 422 -11.13 -24.28 10.69
N ASP A 423 -12.35 -24.78 10.91
CA ASP A 423 -13.07 -24.67 12.18
C ASP A 423 -12.38 -25.39 13.36
N GLU A 424 -11.54 -26.39 13.08
CA GLU A 424 -10.83 -27.16 14.11
C GLU A 424 -9.55 -26.46 14.58
N ILE A 425 -9.05 -25.49 13.82
CA ILE A 425 -7.77 -24.82 14.06
C ILE A 425 -7.95 -23.71 15.09
N GLY A 426 -7.21 -23.81 16.20
CA GLY A 426 -7.13 -22.78 17.23
C GLY A 426 -5.90 -21.89 17.11
N LYS A 427 -4.79 -22.40 16.56
CA LYS A 427 -3.57 -21.61 16.32
C LYS A 427 -2.75 -22.18 15.17
N MET A 428 -2.14 -21.30 14.38
CA MET A 428 -1.09 -21.63 13.42
C MET A 428 0.21 -20.95 13.81
N ASP A 429 1.34 -21.60 13.51
CA ASP A 429 2.66 -21.04 13.74
C ASP A 429 3.69 -21.54 12.72
N VAL A 430 4.69 -20.72 12.42
CA VAL A 430 5.81 -21.09 11.55
C VAL A 430 7.11 -20.91 12.34
N LEU A 431 7.61 -22.03 12.88
CA LEU A 431 8.78 -22.06 13.76
C LEU A 431 9.78 -23.10 13.29
N ASP A 432 11.07 -22.77 13.34
CA ASP A 432 12.18 -23.67 12.96
C ASP A 432 12.07 -24.27 11.54
N GLY A 433 11.36 -23.59 10.63
CA GLY A 433 11.09 -24.09 9.27
C GLY A 433 9.95 -25.11 9.19
N GLU A 434 9.16 -25.26 10.24
CA GLU A 434 7.97 -26.11 10.29
C GLU A 434 6.71 -25.26 10.38
N MET A 435 5.69 -25.60 9.57
CA MET A 435 4.32 -25.16 9.79
C MET A 435 3.69 -26.04 10.87
N ARG A 436 3.17 -25.41 11.91
CA ARG A 436 2.55 -26.03 13.07
C ARG A 436 1.12 -25.57 13.17
N VAL A 437 0.19 -26.51 13.25
CA VAL A 437 -1.25 -26.24 13.39
C VAL A 437 -1.73 -26.93 14.66
N TYR A 438 -2.43 -26.18 15.51
CA TYR A 438 -2.95 -26.61 16.79
C TYR A 438 -4.47 -26.48 16.82
N ASP A 439 -5.15 -27.37 17.53
CA ASP A 439 -6.58 -27.24 17.79
C ASP A 439 -6.87 -26.25 18.91
N HIS A 440 -8.17 -26.03 19.19
CA HIS A 440 -8.65 -25.16 20.27
C HIS A 440 -8.26 -25.60 21.68
N ASP A 441 -7.87 -26.87 21.87
CA ASP A 441 -7.37 -27.42 23.14
C ASP A 441 -5.83 -27.34 23.24
N GLY A 442 -5.15 -26.85 22.18
CA GLY A 442 -3.70 -26.74 22.07
C GLY A 442 -3.00 -28.05 21.70
N GLU A 443 -3.73 -29.08 21.26
CA GLU A 443 -3.15 -30.31 20.74
C GLU A 443 -2.69 -30.10 19.28
N SER A 444 -1.52 -30.66 18.93
CA SER A 444 -0.98 -30.53 17.57
C SER A 444 -1.80 -31.33 16.56
N LEU A 445 -2.40 -30.64 15.59
CA LEU A 445 -3.05 -31.23 14.42
C LEU A 445 -2.02 -31.53 13.32
N LEU A 446 -1.01 -30.67 13.16
CA LEU A 446 0.00 -30.76 12.10
C LEU A 446 1.35 -30.21 12.56
N ILE A 447 2.43 -30.89 12.19
CA ILE A 447 3.81 -30.38 12.25
C ILE A 447 4.53 -30.93 11.01
N GLU A 448 4.77 -30.07 10.03
CA GLU A 448 5.43 -30.43 8.77
C GLU A 448 6.38 -29.33 8.31
N ASP A 449 7.37 -29.70 7.50
CA ASP A 449 8.27 -28.73 6.86
C ASP A 449 7.46 -27.71 6.04
N VAL A 450 7.75 -26.42 6.23
CA VAL A 450 7.06 -25.31 5.55
C VAL A 450 7.25 -25.37 4.03
N GLU A 451 8.32 -26.02 3.54
CA GLU A 451 8.53 -26.24 2.11
C GLU A 451 7.40 -27.06 1.46
N ASN A 452 6.66 -27.88 2.22
CA ASN A 452 5.50 -28.61 1.71
C ASN A 452 4.31 -27.71 1.38
N PHE A 453 4.31 -26.46 1.84
CA PHE A 453 3.28 -25.45 1.57
C PHE A 453 3.72 -24.43 0.53
N HIS A 454 4.85 -24.69 -0.14
CA HIS A 454 5.41 -23.80 -1.14
C HIS A 454 4.39 -23.42 -2.22
N ASP A 455 3.52 -24.35 -2.62
CA ASP A 455 2.53 -24.12 -3.68
C ASP A 455 1.40 -23.17 -3.25
N ALA A 456 1.11 -23.06 -1.95
CA ALA A 456 0.18 -22.08 -1.41
C ALA A 456 0.82 -20.71 -1.12
N ALA A 457 2.16 -20.62 -1.08
CA ALA A 457 2.84 -19.35 -0.84
C ALA A 457 2.69 -18.40 -2.04
N LEU A 458 2.49 -17.12 -1.77
CA LEU A 458 2.47 -16.08 -2.79
C LEU A 458 3.84 -16.02 -3.48
N LYS A 459 3.87 -16.28 -4.80
CA LYS A 459 5.13 -16.41 -5.54
C LYS A 459 5.90 -15.10 -5.61
N GLY A 460 5.18 -13.98 -5.61
CA GLY A 460 5.79 -12.67 -5.48
C GLY A 460 6.69 -12.52 -4.25
N CYS A 461 6.43 -13.21 -3.14
CA CYS A 461 7.27 -13.14 -1.93
C CYS A 461 8.72 -13.60 -2.19
N ASP A 462 8.96 -14.49 -3.17
CA ASP A 462 10.31 -14.96 -3.49
C ASP A 462 11.23 -13.87 -4.04
N GLU A 463 10.68 -12.75 -4.51
CA GLU A 463 11.42 -11.56 -4.94
C GLU A 463 11.62 -10.54 -3.80
N CYS A 464 11.16 -10.81 -2.57
CA CYS A 464 11.26 -9.89 -1.43
C CYS A 464 12.59 -10.08 -0.72
N ALA A 465 13.29 -8.98 -0.47
CA ALA A 465 14.57 -8.97 0.21
C ALA A 465 14.51 -8.28 1.59
N ASP A 466 13.29 -7.98 2.07
CA ASP A 466 13.03 -7.36 3.37
C ASP A 466 12.30 -8.33 4.30
N PHE A 467 13.04 -8.90 5.26
CA PHE A 467 12.50 -9.74 6.32
C PHE A 467 12.08 -8.91 7.55
N THR A 468 12.81 -7.82 7.81
CA THR A 468 12.73 -7.08 9.08
C THR A 468 11.96 -5.76 8.96
N GLY A 469 11.42 -5.40 7.80
CA GLY A 469 10.71 -4.14 7.59
C GLY A 469 11.59 -2.91 7.83
N TYR A 470 12.55 -2.64 6.93
CA TYR A 470 13.49 -1.52 7.05
C TYR A 470 12.81 -0.14 7.11
N CYS A 471 11.58 -0.05 6.59
CA CYS A 471 10.83 1.20 6.47
C CYS A 471 9.89 1.49 7.63
N ALA A 472 9.81 0.60 8.63
CA ALA A 472 8.93 0.75 9.78
C ALA A 472 9.52 1.62 10.89
N ASP A 473 8.65 2.11 11.78
CA ASP A 473 9.08 2.74 13.04
C ASP A 473 9.52 1.68 14.06
N LEU A 474 8.72 0.62 14.14
CA LEU A 474 8.95 -0.56 14.96
C LEU A 474 8.88 -1.82 14.10
N THR A 475 9.76 -2.78 14.34
CA THR A 475 9.62 -4.14 13.83
C THR A 475 9.39 -5.09 14.98
N VAL A 476 8.43 -5.99 14.85
CA VAL A 476 8.15 -7.03 15.85
C VAL A 476 8.09 -8.41 15.18
N GLY A 477 8.67 -9.42 15.82
CA GLY A 477 8.54 -10.81 15.40
C GLY A 477 9.09 -11.80 16.42
N SER A 478 8.93 -13.10 16.19
CA SER A 478 9.36 -14.15 17.12
C SER A 478 10.88 -14.41 17.10
N VAL A 479 11.49 -14.34 15.91
CA VAL A 479 12.88 -14.78 15.68
C VAL A 479 13.87 -13.95 16.49
N GLY A 480 14.78 -14.62 17.20
CA GLY A 480 15.83 -13.99 18.00
C GLY A 480 15.47 -13.78 19.47
N SER A 481 14.24 -14.13 19.86
CA SER A 481 13.75 -14.13 21.25
C SER A 481 13.38 -15.55 21.69
N SER A 482 13.33 -15.76 23.00
CA SER A 482 12.85 -17.01 23.59
C SER A 482 11.32 -17.16 23.46
N ASP A 483 10.82 -18.38 23.61
CA ASP A 483 9.39 -18.68 23.58
C ASP A 483 8.59 -17.69 24.45
N GLU A 484 7.46 -17.23 23.91
CA GLU A 484 6.56 -16.24 24.53
C GLU A 484 7.11 -14.80 24.65
N PHE A 485 8.30 -14.51 24.14
CA PHE A 485 8.82 -13.15 23.93
C PHE A 485 8.83 -12.81 22.44
N SER A 486 8.69 -11.52 22.14
CA SER A 486 8.87 -10.99 20.79
C SER A 486 10.16 -10.18 20.71
N SER A 487 10.88 -10.34 19.61
CA SER A 487 11.98 -9.47 19.21
C SER A 487 11.40 -8.15 18.71
N VAL A 488 11.89 -7.05 19.27
CA VAL A 488 11.47 -5.69 18.96
C VAL A 488 12.68 -4.91 18.45
N ILE A 489 12.56 -4.32 17.28
CA ILE A 489 13.59 -3.48 16.66
C ILE A 489 13.02 -2.07 16.52
N VAL A 490 13.66 -1.10 17.15
CA VAL A 490 13.27 0.30 17.11
C VAL A 490 14.13 1.02 16.07
N ARG A 491 13.50 1.64 15.06
CA ARG A 491 14.21 2.21 13.90
C ARG A 491 14.15 3.73 13.83
N THR A 492 13.04 4.34 14.22
CA THR A 492 12.83 5.79 14.13
C THR A 492 12.63 6.43 15.49
N GLU A 493 12.70 7.76 15.55
CA GLU A 493 12.35 8.51 16.77
C GLU A 493 10.88 8.28 17.16
N THR A 494 9.97 8.26 16.18
CA THR A 494 8.54 7.91 16.38
C THR A 494 8.38 6.54 17.02
N GLY A 495 9.08 5.52 16.51
CA GLY A 495 9.06 4.18 17.08
C GLY A 495 9.66 4.14 18.49
N LEU A 496 10.71 4.92 18.74
CA LEU A 496 11.31 5.03 20.06
C LEU A 496 10.36 5.67 21.08
N ASP A 497 9.57 6.65 20.67
CA ASP A 497 8.60 7.29 21.54
C ASP A 497 7.41 6.37 21.83
N ALA A 498 6.91 5.63 20.83
CA ALA A 498 5.94 4.54 21.03
C ALA A 498 6.48 3.46 21.99
N TRP A 499 7.75 3.06 21.83
CA TRP A 499 8.41 2.12 22.73
C TRP A 499 8.46 2.64 24.17
N LYS A 500 8.94 3.88 24.40
CA LYS A 500 9.05 4.47 25.74
C LYS A 500 7.71 4.61 26.45
N LEU A 501 6.65 4.83 25.68
CA LEU A 501 5.29 4.90 26.21
C LEU A 501 4.83 3.55 26.76
N THR A 502 5.27 2.46 26.14
CA THR A 502 4.83 1.09 26.40
C THR A 502 5.76 0.31 27.34
N GLU A 503 7.07 0.57 27.30
CA GLU A 503 8.10 -0.17 28.07
C GLU A 503 7.85 -0.29 29.58
N PRO A 504 7.17 0.64 30.29
CA PRO A 504 6.91 0.50 31.72
C PRO A 504 6.03 -0.69 32.08
N ASP A 505 5.20 -1.17 31.15
CA ASP A 505 4.23 -2.25 31.34
C ASP A 505 4.65 -3.55 30.60
N LEU A 506 5.90 -3.60 30.12
CA LEU A 506 6.49 -4.78 29.48
C LEU A 506 7.56 -5.43 30.37
N GLU A 507 7.60 -6.76 30.36
CA GLU A 507 8.80 -7.49 30.74
C GLU A 507 9.74 -7.53 29.53
N TYR A 508 10.91 -6.88 29.62
CA TYR A 508 11.86 -6.84 28.51
C TYR A 508 13.33 -6.91 28.95
N HIS A 509 14.17 -7.32 28.00
CA HIS A 509 15.63 -7.36 28.11
C HIS A 509 16.28 -7.13 26.75
N ASP A 510 17.61 -7.02 26.72
CA ASP A 510 18.36 -6.93 25.46
C ASP A 510 18.07 -8.16 24.58
N LEU A 511 17.90 -7.92 23.27
CA LEU A 511 17.63 -8.98 22.29
C LEU A 511 18.61 -10.15 22.41
N GLU A 512 18.08 -11.36 22.58
CA GLU A 512 18.86 -12.56 22.92
C GLU A 512 19.78 -13.02 21.80
N ASP A 513 19.26 -13.12 20.56
CA ASP A 513 20.02 -13.58 19.40
C ASP A 513 19.82 -12.70 18.16
N ARG A 514 20.60 -11.62 18.10
CA ARG A 514 20.72 -10.75 16.92
C ARG A 514 21.24 -11.50 15.68
N GLY A 515 22.02 -12.56 15.89
CA GLY A 515 22.59 -13.37 14.82
C GLY A 515 21.53 -14.18 14.10
N ALA A 516 20.50 -14.66 14.81
CA ALA A 516 19.36 -15.35 14.23
C ALA A 516 18.56 -14.42 13.30
N VAL A 517 18.22 -13.22 13.77
CA VAL A 517 17.51 -12.20 12.97
C VAL A 517 18.31 -11.83 11.71
N GLY A 518 19.58 -11.48 11.88
CA GLY A 518 20.45 -11.15 10.74
C GLY A 518 20.69 -12.34 9.79
N GLY A 519 20.69 -13.57 10.31
CA GLY A 519 20.81 -14.79 9.54
C GLY A 519 19.60 -15.02 8.64
N LEU A 520 18.39 -14.81 9.15
CA LEU A 520 17.16 -14.97 8.39
C LEU A 520 17.00 -13.85 7.35
N GLN A 521 17.31 -12.61 7.72
CA GLN A 521 17.40 -11.49 6.77
C GLN A 521 18.39 -11.74 5.63
N SER A 522 19.53 -12.38 5.92
CA SER A 522 20.53 -12.74 4.90
C SER A 522 20.04 -13.89 3.99
N TRP A 523 19.32 -14.85 4.57
CA TRP A 523 18.70 -15.93 3.82
C TRP A 523 17.62 -15.40 2.86
N ASP A 524 16.78 -14.50 3.35
CA ASP A 524 15.70 -13.86 2.59
C ASP A 524 16.26 -13.07 1.40
N LYS A 525 17.25 -12.20 1.63
CA LYS A 525 18.00 -11.50 0.56
C LYS A 525 18.55 -12.44 -0.50
N LYS A 526 19.12 -13.57 -0.07
CA LYS A 526 19.66 -14.55 -1.00
C LYS A 526 18.55 -15.15 -1.87
N LYS A 527 17.39 -15.47 -1.28
CA LYS A 527 16.23 -15.97 -2.03
C LYS A 527 15.73 -14.93 -3.03
N ALA A 528 15.61 -13.67 -2.60
CA ALA A 528 15.29 -12.55 -3.48
C ALA A 528 16.23 -12.46 -4.68
N PHE A 529 17.55 -12.49 -4.45
CA PHE A 529 18.54 -12.36 -5.51
C PHE A 529 18.58 -13.56 -6.47
N ASP A 530 18.20 -14.75 -5.99
CA ASP A 530 18.08 -15.94 -6.82
C ASP A 530 16.81 -15.89 -7.71
N SER A 531 15.77 -15.15 -7.30
CA SER A 531 14.46 -15.07 -7.97
C SER A 531 14.26 -13.81 -8.82
N LEU A 532 14.85 -12.67 -8.44
CA LEU A 532 14.74 -11.41 -9.17
C LEU A 532 15.36 -11.51 -10.55
N GLU A 533 14.59 -11.20 -11.60
CA GLU A 533 15.11 -11.12 -12.98
C GLU A 533 15.81 -9.78 -13.25
N ARG A 534 15.42 -8.74 -12.49
CA ARG A 534 16.03 -7.42 -12.52
C ARG A 534 17.27 -7.29 -11.62
N PRO A 535 18.19 -6.35 -11.91
CA PRO A 535 19.23 -6.01 -10.95
C PRO A 535 18.64 -5.43 -9.66
N PHE A 536 19.15 -5.90 -8.53
CA PHE A 536 18.94 -5.29 -7.21
C PHE A 536 19.91 -4.12 -7.06
N ASP A 537 19.37 -2.89 -7.01
CA ASP A 537 20.19 -1.68 -6.99
C ASP A 537 19.53 -0.57 -6.14
N PRO A 538 19.92 -0.43 -4.87
CA PRO A 538 19.39 0.60 -3.97
C PRO A 538 19.86 2.02 -4.32
N ASP A 539 20.80 2.18 -5.26
CA ASP A 539 21.29 3.48 -5.74
C ASP A 539 20.66 3.91 -7.07
N ALA A 540 19.88 3.03 -7.72
CA ALA A 540 19.16 3.31 -8.95
C ALA A 540 17.97 4.26 -8.74
N PRO A 541 17.39 4.84 -9.84
CA PRO A 541 16.12 5.54 -9.76
C PRO A 541 15.04 4.67 -9.12
N ARG A 542 14.20 5.30 -8.30
CA ARG A 542 13.18 4.63 -7.49
C ARG A 542 12.20 3.79 -8.30
N PHE A 543 11.82 4.27 -9.48
CA PHE A 543 10.87 3.61 -10.34
C PHE A 543 11.56 2.92 -11.51
N ILE A 544 10.96 1.81 -11.94
CA ILE A 544 11.34 1.02 -13.10
C ILE A 544 10.27 1.28 -14.15
N ASP A 545 10.67 1.83 -15.29
CA ASP A 545 9.76 2.00 -16.42
C ASP A 545 9.27 0.62 -16.89
N TYR A 546 8.02 0.54 -17.35
CA TYR A 546 7.45 -0.72 -17.81
C TYR A 546 8.28 -1.36 -18.94
N THR A 547 8.83 -0.55 -19.84
CA THR A 547 9.72 -1.01 -20.91
C THR A 547 10.94 -1.75 -20.38
N ASP A 548 11.58 -1.22 -19.34
CA ASP A 548 12.77 -1.82 -18.72
C ASP A 548 12.41 -3.13 -18.02
N HIS A 549 11.23 -3.20 -17.40
CA HIS A 549 10.70 -4.42 -16.82
C HIS A 549 10.43 -5.48 -17.87
N ALA A 550 9.74 -5.13 -18.96
CA ALA A 550 9.42 -6.05 -20.04
C ALA A 550 10.68 -6.62 -20.71
N GLU A 551 11.76 -5.83 -20.83
CA GLU A 551 13.05 -6.34 -21.30
C GLU A 551 13.70 -7.36 -20.35
N GLN A 552 13.52 -7.19 -19.04
CA GLN A 552 14.14 -8.04 -18.01
C GLN A 552 13.35 -9.32 -17.77
N TYR A 553 12.03 -9.20 -17.63
CA TYR A 553 11.10 -10.29 -17.30
C TYR A 553 10.46 -10.95 -18.53
N GLY A 554 10.63 -10.36 -19.72
CA GLY A 554 10.08 -10.91 -20.97
C GLY A 554 8.56 -10.76 -21.10
N THR A 555 7.95 -9.79 -20.41
CA THR A 555 6.50 -9.53 -20.47
C THR A 555 6.07 -8.89 -21.80
N GLU A 556 4.79 -8.96 -22.13
CA GLU A 556 4.25 -8.38 -23.36
C GLU A 556 4.37 -6.84 -23.35
N MET A 557 4.71 -6.23 -24.49
CA MET A 557 4.73 -4.77 -24.63
C MET A 557 3.35 -4.28 -25.04
N ASN A 558 2.85 -3.23 -24.39
CA ASN A 558 1.55 -2.60 -24.65
C ASN A 558 0.36 -3.59 -24.60
N PRO A 559 0.20 -4.38 -23.53
CA PRO A 559 -0.95 -5.30 -23.39
C PRO A 559 -2.30 -4.58 -23.52
N HIS A 560 -2.36 -3.29 -23.21
CA HIS A 560 -3.56 -2.47 -23.39
C HIS A 560 -4.08 -2.39 -24.84
N ASP A 561 -3.25 -2.67 -25.85
CA ASP A 561 -3.65 -2.71 -27.26
C ASP A 561 -4.35 -4.03 -27.66
N ALA A 562 -4.17 -5.10 -26.87
CA ALA A 562 -4.74 -6.42 -27.16
C ALA A 562 -6.25 -6.52 -26.87
N GLY A 563 -6.80 -5.55 -26.14
CA GLY A 563 -8.19 -5.48 -25.71
C GLY A 563 -8.47 -6.40 -24.52
N HIS A 564 -8.83 -5.79 -23.39
CA HIS A 564 -9.31 -6.47 -22.17
C HIS A 564 -10.84 -6.52 -22.15
#